data_AF-A0A7T8GPD7-F1
#
_entry.id   AF-A0A7T8GPD7-F1
#
_cell.length_a   1.000
_cell.length_b   1.000
_cell.length_c   1.000
_cell.angle_alpha   90.00
_cell.angle_beta   90.00
_cell.angle_gamma   90.00
#
_symmetry.space_group_name_H-M   'P 1'
#
loop_
_entity.id
_entity.type
_entity.pdbx_description
1 polymer ?
#
loop_
_entity_poly.entity_id
_entity_poly.type
_entity_poly.pdbx_seq_one_letter_code
_entity_poly.pdbx_strand_id
1 'polypeptide(L)'
;YRMAAYFSLWDKIKDIELLSTPQRRNLSEYTSSLILKSSIPLSVLKVITFADINKPTIAYLKSVLSKILLCPEEETLRKVLGVLDFRESITIFMKHFMGKSGGGDIRKRIALSEAI
;
A
#
# COMPACT_ATOMS: atom_id res chain seq x y z
N TYR A 1 -9.33 20.45 -7.50
CA TYR A 1 -8.00 20.16 -6.90
C TYR A 1 -7.80 18.70 -6.50
N ARG A 2 -8.74 18.05 -5.78
CA ARG A 2 -8.58 16.64 -5.36
C ARG A 2 -8.26 15.70 -6.54
N MET A 3 -9.05 15.74 -7.62
CA MET A 3 -8.87 14.88 -8.79
C MET A 3 -7.51 15.05 -9.49
N ALA A 4 -6.99 16.29 -9.57
CA ALA A 4 -5.67 16.53 -10.15
C ALA A 4 -4.57 15.84 -9.33
N ALA A 5 -4.65 15.93 -7.99
CA ALA A 5 -3.69 15.23 -7.11
C ALA A 5 -3.79 13.70 -7.25
N TYR A 6 -4.99 13.15 -7.44
CA TYR A 6 -5.18 11.73 -7.75
C TYR A 6 -4.47 11.31 -9.03
N PHE A 7 -4.74 11.98 -10.15
CA PHE A 7 -4.15 11.64 -11.43
C PHE A 7 -2.64 11.88 -11.45
N SER A 8 -2.16 12.97 -10.85
CA SER A 8 -0.71 13.21 -10.72
C SER A 8 -0.03 12.13 -9.88
N LEU A 9 -0.64 11.67 -8.79
CA LEU A 9 -0.09 10.57 -7.99
C LEU A 9 -0.13 9.25 -8.78
N TRP A 10 -1.22 9.00 -9.50
CA TRP A 10 -1.42 7.84 -10.35
C TRP A 10 -0.33 7.73 -11.43
N ASP A 11 -0.03 8.82 -12.13
CA ASP A 11 1.03 8.86 -13.13
C ASP A 11 2.40 8.63 -12.50
N LYS A 12 2.68 9.21 -11.33
CA LYS A 12 3.95 8.98 -10.61
C LYS A 12 4.12 7.54 -10.14
N ILE A 13 3.03 6.83 -9.85
CA ILE A 13 3.08 5.41 -9.48
C ILE A 13 3.32 4.53 -10.73
N LYS A 14 2.82 4.91 -11.90
CA LYS A 14 3.14 4.20 -13.16
C LYS A 14 4.62 4.33 -13.52
N ASP A 15 5.18 5.52 -13.36
CA ASP A 15 6.57 5.81 -13.71
C ASP A 15 7.56 5.42 -12.60
N ILE A 16 7.17 4.51 -11.69
CA ILE A 16 7.98 4.22 -10.50
C ILE A 16 9.34 3.60 -10.82
N GLU A 17 9.45 2.97 -11.99
CA GLU A 17 10.69 2.38 -12.51
C GLU A 17 11.69 3.44 -12.94
N LEU A 18 11.20 4.60 -13.38
CA LEU A 18 12.00 5.75 -13.78
C LEU A 18 12.47 6.57 -12.57
N LEU A 19 11.91 6.32 -11.38
CA LEU A 19 12.25 7.05 -10.17
C LEU A 19 13.51 6.50 -9.50
N SER A 20 14.38 7.41 -9.07
CA SER A 20 15.53 7.06 -8.23
C SER A 20 15.08 6.46 -6.89
N THR A 21 15.96 5.70 -6.24
CA THR A 21 15.71 5.10 -4.92
C THR A 21 15.20 6.10 -3.87
N PRO A 22 15.78 7.31 -3.70
CA PRO A 22 15.24 8.28 -2.74
C PRO A 22 13.86 8.83 -3.15
N GLN A 23 13.61 9.05 -4.45
CA GLN A 23 12.29 9.51 -4.92
C GLN A 23 11.20 8.46 -4.66
N ARG A 24 11.50 7.18 -4.91
CA ARG A 24 10.58 6.06 -4.59
C ARG A 24 10.27 5.97 -3.11
N ARG A 25 11.29 6.15 -2.27
CA ARG A 25 11.09 6.18 -0.81
C ARG A 25 10.15 7.32 -0.43
N ASN A 26 10.46 8.55 -0.84
CA ASN A 26 9.64 9.73 -0.53
C ASN A 26 8.20 9.57 -1.03
N LEU A 27 8.02 9.03 -2.24
CA LEU A 27 6.70 8.73 -2.80
C LEU A 27 5.95 7.70 -1.95
N SER A 28 6.62 6.66 -1.47
CA SER A 28 6.01 5.65 -0.59
C SER A 28 5.56 6.26 0.74
N GLU A 29 6.35 7.17 1.32
CA GLU A 29 5.99 7.83 2.56
C GLU A 29 4.79 8.75 2.36
N TYR A 30 4.85 9.60 1.33
CA TYR A 30 3.79 10.53 0.99
C TYR A 30 2.47 9.82 0.70
N THR A 31 2.50 8.77 -0.11
CA THR A 31 1.31 7.97 -0.46
C THR A 31 0.72 7.30 0.78
N SER A 32 1.55 6.68 1.62
CA SER A 32 1.08 6.04 2.85
C SER A 32 0.42 7.04 3.81
N SER A 33 1.01 8.23 3.99
CA SER A 33 0.44 9.26 4.86
C SER A 33 -0.86 9.85 4.31
N LEU A 34 -0.98 10.00 2.99
CA LEU A 34 -2.22 10.45 2.34
C LEU A 34 -3.37 9.45 2.51
N ILE A 35 -3.05 8.15 2.39
CA ILE A 35 -4.01 7.07 2.60
C ILE A 35 -4.47 7.03 4.06
N LEU A 36 -3.52 7.10 5.01
CA LEU A 36 -3.83 7.09 6.44
C LEU A 36 -4.67 8.30 6.86
N LYS A 37 -4.42 9.48 6.29
CA LYS A 37 -5.25 10.67 6.53
C LYS A 37 -6.61 10.64 5.81
N SER A 38 -7.00 9.50 5.21
CA SER A 38 -8.22 9.33 4.41
C SER A 38 -8.40 10.37 3.30
N SER A 39 -7.30 11.01 2.86
CA SER A 39 -7.33 12.03 1.82
C SER A 39 -7.46 11.40 0.43
N ILE A 40 -6.88 10.20 0.29
CA ILE A 40 -6.84 9.37 -0.92
C ILE A 40 -7.19 7.91 -0.55
N PRO A 41 -8.20 7.27 -1.15
CA PRO A 41 -8.50 5.84 -1.04
C PRO A 41 -7.38 4.97 -1.61
N LEU A 42 -7.37 3.74 -1.14
CA LEU A 42 -6.44 2.70 -1.55
C LEU A 42 -6.51 2.37 -3.06
N SER A 43 -7.60 2.78 -3.74
CA SER A 43 -7.81 2.58 -5.18
C SER A 43 -6.71 3.16 -6.06
N VAL A 44 -5.94 4.15 -5.59
CA VAL A 44 -4.78 4.68 -6.33
C VAL A 44 -3.71 3.61 -6.57
N LEU A 45 -3.61 2.60 -5.70
CA LEU A 45 -2.68 1.48 -5.85
C LEU A 45 -3.15 0.48 -6.92
N LYS A 46 -4.42 0.50 -7.33
CA LYS A 46 -4.98 -0.38 -8.38
C LYS A 46 -4.34 -0.16 -9.75
N VAL A 47 -3.65 0.98 -9.93
CA VAL A 47 -2.86 1.24 -11.14
C VAL A 47 -1.77 0.21 -11.36
N ILE A 48 -1.28 -0.38 -10.28
CA ILE A 48 -0.24 -1.40 -10.33
C ILE A 48 -0.95 -2.71 -10.66
N THR A 49 -0.80 -3.17 -11.90
CA THR A 49 -1.30 -4.48 -12.31
C THR A 49 -0.26 -5.56 -12.04
N PHE A 50 -0.68 -6.82 -11.93
CA PHE A 50 0.23 -7.96 -11.77
C PHE A 50 1.24 -8.10 -12.92
N ALA A 51 0.90 -7.60 -14.11
CA ALA A 51 1.79 -7.57 -15.26
C ALA A 51 2.95 -6.57 -15.10
N ASP A 52 2.75 -5.52 -14.30
CA ASP A 52 3.72 -4.43 -14.08
C ASP A 52 4.54 -4.61 -12.78
N ILE A 53 4.50 -5.80 -12.18
CA ILE A 53 5.20 -6.08 -10.92
C ILE A 53 6.69 -6.33 -11.18
N ASN A 54 7.48 -5.26 -11.07
CA ASN A 54 8.93 -5.29 -11.06
C ASN A 54 9.51 -5.09 -9.64
N LYS A 55 10.79 -5.41 -9.43
CA LYS A 55 11.51 -5.17 -8.14
C LYS A 55 11.27 -3.77 -7.52
N PRO A 56 11.37 -2.65 -8.26
CA PRO A 56 11.07 -1.31 -7.73
C PRO A 56 9.63 -1.19 -7.22
N THR A 57 8.67 -1.71 -7.97
CA THR A 57 7.24 -1.68 -7.67
C THR A 57 6.91 -2.49 -6.42
N ILE A 58 7.50 -3.68 -6.28
CA ILE A 58 7.38 -4.52 -5.08
C ILE A 58 7.93 -3.79 -3.86
N ALA A 59 9.10 -3.16 -3.97
CA ALA A 59 9.72 -2.42 -2.87
C ALA A 59 8.83 -1.26 -2.42
N TYR A 60 8.27 -0.51 -3.36
CA TYR A 60 7.32 0.56 -3.08
C TYR A 60 6.05 0.04 -2.39
N LEU A 61 5.38 -0.95 -2.97
CA LEU A 61 4.17 -1.54 -2.41
C LEU A 61 4.41 -2.05 -1.00
N LYS A 62 5.53 -2.73 -0.78
CA LYS A 62 5.91 -3.23 0.54
C LYS A 62 6.07 -2.08 1.54
N SER A 63 6.74 -0.99 1.16
CA SER A 63 6.89 0.19 2.02
C SER A 63 5.55 0.87 2.34
N VAL A 64 4.68 1.05 1.34
CA VAL A 64 3.36 1.68 1.53
C VAL A 64 2.47 0.81 2.42
N LEU A 65 2.31 -0.47 2.07
CA LEU A 65 1.46 -1.41 2.81
C LEU A 65 1.99 -1.66 4.22
N SER A 66 3.30 -1.76 4.42
CA SER A 66 3.86 -1.89 5.77
C SER A 66 3.53 -0.68 6.64
N LYS A 67 3.60 0.55 6.09
CA LYS A 67 3.24 1.76 6.85
C LYS A 67 1.75 1.82 7.18
N ILE A 68 0.89 1.40 6.24
CA ILE A 68 -0.56 1.35 6.48
C ILE A 68 -0.89 0.30 7.55
N LEU A 69 -0.34 -0.91 7.41
CA LEU A 69 -0.59 -2.03 8.32
C LEU A 69 0.04 -1.85 9.69
N LEU A 70 1.14 -1.09 9.81
CA LEU A 70 1.75 -0.76 11.10
C LEU A 70 1.09 0.44 11.79
N CYS A 71 0.12 1.10 11.16
CA CYS A 71 -0.59 2.22 11.76
C CYS A 71 -1.23 1.79 13.11
N PRO A 72 -1.05 2.57 14.19
CA PRO A 72 -1.60 2.21 15.51
C PRO A 72 -3.12 2.40 15.59
N GLU A 73 -3.72 3.17 14.70
CA GLU A 73 -5.13 3.52 14.74
C GLU A 73 -5.98 2.49 13.97
N GLU A 74 -6.63 1.59 14.71
CA GLU A 74 -7.42 0.49 14.13
C GLU A 74 -8.64 0.99 13.33
N GLU A 75 -9.27 2.11 13.74
CA GLU A 75 -10.38 2.71 12.97
C GLU A 75 -9.94 3.18 11.59
N THR A 76 -8.77 3.82 11.51
CA THR A 76 -8.20 4.27 10.24
C THR A 76 -7.87 3.07 9.37
N LEU A 77 -7.31 2.01 9.96
CA LEU A 77 -7.05 0.76 9.25
C LEU A 77 -8.34 0.13 8.72
N ARG A 78 -9.42 0.07 9.52
CA ARG A 78 -10.73 -0.44 9.10
C ARG A 78 -11.38 0.43 8.02
N LYS A 79 -11.24 1.76 8.07
CA LYS A 79 -11.75 2.66 7.02
C LYS A 79 -10.99 2.48 5.70
N VAL A 80 -9.68 2.26 5.76
CA VAL A 80 -8.83 2.09 4.58
C VAL A 80 -8.96 0.68 3.97
N LEU A 81 -9.04 -0.37 4.82
CA LEU A 81 -9.14 -1.78 4.40
C LEU A 81 -10.56 -2.29 4.25
N GLY A 82 -11.55 -1.64 4.88
CA GLY A 82 -12.97 -2.03 4.85
C GLY A 82 -13.63 -1.91 3.48
N VAL A 83 -12.90 -1.39 2.48
CA VAL A 83 -13.24 -1.55 1.08
C VAL A 83 -12.93 -3.01 0.70
N LEU A 84 -13.91 -3.88 0.91
CA LEU A 84 -13.89 -5.34 0.72
C LEU A 84 -13.12 -5.82 -0.52
N ASP A 85 -13.12 -5.04 -1.60
CA ASP A 85 -12.43 -5.34 -2.86
C ASP A 85 -10.89 -5.48 -2.73
N PHE A 86 -10.27 -4.91 -1.68
CA PHE A 86 -8.81 -4.96 -1.51
C PHE A 86 -8.31 -6.08 -0.60
N ARG A 87 -9.19 -6.70 0.21
CA ARG A 87 -8.79 -7.70 1.23
C ARG A 87 -8.02 -8.86 0.62
N GLU A 88 -8.47 -9.38 -0.51
CA GLU A 88 -7.86 -10.53 -1.17
C GLU A 88 -6.53 -10.18 -1.84
N SER A 89 -6.48 -9.04 -2.55
CA SER A 89 -5.25 -8.53 -3.16
C SER A 89 -4.14 -8.26 -2.14
N ILE A 90 -4.50 -7.66 -0.99
CA ILE A 90 -3.57 -7.41 0.11
C ILE A 90 -3.15 -8.71 0.76
N THR A 91 -4.09 -9.63 1.02
CA THR A 91 -3.76 -10.94 1.62
C THR A 91 -2.77 -11.72 0.75
N ILE A 92 -2.98 -11.77 -0.56
CA ILE A 92 -2.04 -12.39 -1.50
C ILE A 92 -0.69 -11.68 -1.44
N PHE A 93 -0.70 -10.34 -1.42
CA PHE A 93 0.52 -9.55 -1.34
C PHE A 93 1.31 -9.83 -0.06
N MET A 94 0.64 -9.88 1.09
CA MET A 94 1.23 -10.18 2.39
C MET A 94 1.85 -11.58 2.39
N LYS A 95 1.12 -12.58 1.87
CA LYS A 95 1.57 -13.98 1.81
C LYS A 95 2.80 -14.14 0.90
N HIS A 96 2.81 -13.48 -0.26
CA HIS A 96 3.87 -13.66 -1.26
C HIS A 96 5.08 -12.74 -1.06
N PHE A 97 4.87 -11.47 -0.67
CA PHE A 97 5.92 -10.45 -0.65
C PHE A 97 6.44 -10.09 0.75
N MET A 98 5.70 -10.40 1.82
CA MET A 98 6.11 -10.06 3.20
C MET A 98 6.60 -11.26 4.04
N GLY A 99 6.45 -12.49 3.57
CA GLY A 99 6.79 -13.72 4.31
C GLY A 99 8.27 -13.96 4.67
N LYS A 100 9.22 -13.12 4.23
CA LYS A 100 10.66 -13.37 4.42
C LYS A 100 11.38 -12.50 5.46
N SER A 101 10.71 -11.59 6.17
CA SER A 101 11.37 -10.75 7.18
C SER A 101 10.49 -10.53 8.41
N GLY A 102 10.84 -11.14 9.55
CA GLY A 102 10.29 -10.82 10.88
C GLY A 102 8.80 -11.17 11.10
N GLY A 103 8.41 -12.42 10.83
CA GLY A 103 7.01 -12.85 10.70
C GLY A 103 6.18 -13.06 11.98
N GLY A 104 6.52 -12.46 13.12
CA GLY A 104 5.76 -12.65 14.36
C GLY A 104 4.55 -11.71 14.51
N ASP A 105 4.79 -10.41 14.37
CA ASP A 105 3.81 -9.36 14.68
C ASP A 105 2.82 -9.12 13.53
N ILE A 106 3.34 -9.14 12.30
CA ILE A 106 2.54 -8.94 11.08
C ILE A 106 1.50 -10.06 10.89
N ARG A 107 1.85 -11.31 11.24
CA ARG A 107 0.93 -12.45 11.13
C ARG A 107 -0.26 -12.33 12.09
N LYS A 108 -0.05 -11.79 13.30
CA LYS A 108 -1.14 -11.51 14.24
C LYS A 108 -2.09 -10.44 13.71
N ARG A 109 -1.56 -9.40 13.05
CA ARG A 109 -2.38 -8.34 12.43
C ARG A 109 -3.11 -8.81 11.17
N ILE A 110 -2.53 -9.73 10.39
CA ILE A 110 -3.23 -10.41 9.29
C ILE A 110 -4.39 -11.25 9.84
N ALA A 111 -4.18 -12.00 10.92
CA ALA A 111 -5.25 -12.79 11.56
C ALA A 111 -6.40 -11.90 12.08
N LEU A 112 -6.10 -10.68 12.58
CA LEU A 112 -7.11 -9.69 12.93
C LEU A 112 -7.89 -9.15 11.71
N SER A 113 -7.23 -9.03 10.55
CA SER A 113 -7.90 -8.69 9.29
C SER A 113 -8.68 -9.86 8.68
N GLU A 114 -8.36 -11.10 9.06
CA GLU A 114 -9.11 -12.29 8.64
C GLU A 114 -10.38 -12.50 9.49
N ALA A 115 -10.40 -12.01 10.73
CA ALA A 115 -11.49 -12.13 11.70
C ALA A 115 -12.55 -11.00 11.65
N ILE A 116 -12.35 -9.99 10.80
CA ILE A 116 -13.34 -8.95 10.44
C ILE A 116 -13.90 -9.30 9.06
#